data_AF-D9QMK0-F1
#
_entry.id   AF-D9QMK0-F1
#
_cell.length_a   1.000
_cell.length_b   1.000
_cell.length_c   1.000
_cell.angle_alpha   90.00
_cell.angle_beta   90.00
_cell.angle_gamma   90.00
#
_symmetry.space_group_name_H-M   'P 1'
#
loop_
_entity.id
_entity.type
_entity.pdbx_description
1 polymer ?
#
loop_
_entity_poly.entity_id
_entity_poly.type
_entity_poly.pdbx_seq_one_letter_code
_entity_poly.pdbx_strand_id
1 'polypeptide(L)' 'MARARSRIIDSSGRRRLTRSEKIGIGSVATLVGVAALGVLAGVLLDRLLDFDDALDAGGEWDEGGGVGTRWQ' A
#
# COMPACT_ATOMS: atom_id res chain seq x y z
N MET A 1 -49.49 -8.42 -19.40
CA MET A 1 -48.29 -8.04 -18.62
C MET A 1 -47.22 -7.52 -19.58
N ALA A 2 -46.96 -6.22 -19.60
CA ALA A 2 -45.95 -5.64 -20.49
C ALA A 2 -44.54 -5.91 -19.93
N ARG A 3 -43.75 -6.74 -20.64
CA ARG A 3 -42.35 -7.02 -20.32
C ARG A 3 -41.56 -5.72 -20.45
N ALA A 4 -41.14 -5.15 -19.33
CA ALA A 4 -40.32 -3.95 -19.32
C ALA A 4 -39.05 -4.23 -20.15
N ARG A 5 -38.99 -3.66 -21.36
CA ARG A 5 -37.81 -3.73 -22.22
C ARG A 5 -36.66 -3.12 -21.43
N SER A 6 -35.64 -3.93 -21.12
CA SER A 6 -34.40 -3.45 -20.50
C SER A 6 -33.78 -2.43 -21.44
N ARG A 7 -34.04 -1.14 -21.18
CA ARG A 7 -33.44 -0.06 -21.96
C ARG A 7 -31.96 -0.04 -21.58
N ILE A 8 -31.13 -0.61 -22.43
CA ILE A 8 -29.66 -0.67 -22.28
C ILE A 8 -29.06 0.75 -22.24
N ILE A 9 -29.79 1.73 -22.77
CA ILE A 9 -29.42 3.13 -22.89
C ILE A 9 -30.32 3.95 -21.96
N ASP A 10 -29.71 4.67 -21.02
CA ASP A 10 -30.41 5.63 -20.15
C ASP A 10 -30.98 6.80 -20.99
N SER A 11 -31.96 7.53 -20.45
CA SER A 11 -32.50 8.79 -20.99
C SER A 11 -31.43 9.83 -21.34
N SER A 12 -30.24 9.72 -20.74
CA SER A 12 -29.05 10.53 -21.01
C SER A 12 -28.16 10.02 -22.17
N GLY A 13 -28.54 8.94 -22.86
CA GLY A 13 -27.75 8.33 -23.93
C GLY A 13 -26.58 7.46 -23.44
N ARG A 14 -26.34 7.38 -22.13
CA ARG A 14 -25.27 6.53 -21.57
C ARG A 14 -25.71 5.08 -21.46
N ARG A 15 -24.90 4.17 -22.01
CA ARG A 15 -25.06 2.71 -21.87
C ARG A 15 -24.88 2.36 -20.39
N ARG A 16 -25.90 1.77 -19.75
CA ARG A 16 -25.78 1.29 -18.37
C ARG A 16 -24.83 0.09 -18.37
N LEU A 17 -23.84 0.12 -17.47
CA LEU A 17 -22.95 -1.01 -17.24
C LEU A 17 -23.75 -2.26 -16.88
N THR A 18 -23.43 -3.36 -17.53
CA THR A 18 -23.98 -4.68 -17.20
C THR A 18 -23.56 -5.10 -15.79
N ARG A 19 -24.25 -6.07 -15.19
CA ARG A 19 -23.92 -6.56 -13.84
C ARG A 19 -22.48 -7.10 -13.79
N SER A 20 -22.03 -7.80 -14.84
CA SER A 20 -20.68 -8.31 -14.97
C SER A 20 -19.64 -7.19 -15.08
N GLU A 21 -19.87 -6.15 -15.88
CA GLU A 21 -18.97 -4.98 -15.94
C GLU A 21 -18.83 -4.30 -14.58
N LYS A 22 -19.91 -4.13 -13.83
CA LYS A 22 -19.85 -3.53 -12.48
C LYS A 22 -19.01 -4.36 -11.51
N ILE A 23 -19.20 -5.68 -11.53
CA ILE A 23 -18.41 -6.59 -10.70
C ILE A 23 -16.95 -6.54 -11.14
N GLY A 24 -16.67 -6.58 -12.45
CA GLY A 24 -15.32 -6.52 -12.99
C GLY A 24 -14.58 -5.24 -12.57
N ILE A 25 -15.22 -4.08 -12.69
CA ILE A 25 -14.65 -2.80 -12.24
C ILE A 25 -14.41 -2.82 -10.73
N GLY A 26 -15.38 -3.30 -9.95
CA GLY A 26 -15.25 -3.41 -8.49
C GLY A 26 -14.06 -4.30 -8.09
N SER A 27 -13.92 -5.47 -8.71
CA SER A 27 -12.82 -6.39 -8.45
C SER A 27 -11.46 -5.77 -8.80
N VAL A 28 -11.34 -5.12 -9.95
CA VAL A 28 -10.10 -4.44 -10.35
C VAL A 28 -9.76 -3.30 -9.39
N ALA A 29 -10.75 -2.49 -9.00
CA ALA A 29 -10.54 -1.40 -8.04
C ALA A 29 -10.06 -1.92 -6.68
N THR A 30 -10.62 -3.03 -6.19
CA THR A 30 -10.16 -3.68 -4.96
C THR A 30 -8.72 -4.17 -5.08
N LEU A 31 -8.36 -4.83 -6.19
CA LEU A 31 -7.00 -5.31 -6.41
C LEU A 31 -5.98 -4.16 -6.44
N VAL A 32 -6.33 -3.07 -7.12
CA VAL A 32 -5.50 -1.85 -7.15
C VAL A 32 -5.35 -1.26 -5.76
N GLY A 33 -6.44 -1.19 -4.98
CA GLY A 33 -6.40 -0.71 -3.60
C GLY A 33 -5.50 -1.54 -2.69
N VAL A 34 -5.62 -2.86 -2.75
CA VAL A 34 -4.77 -3.78 -1.98
C VAL A 34 -3.30 -3.67 -2.40
N ALA A 35 -3.02 -3.57 -3.69
CA ALA A 35 -1.66 -3.37 -4.19
C ALA A 35 -1.05 -2.05 -3.67
N ALA A 36 -1.82 -0.95 -3.71
CA ALA A 36 -1.37 0.34 -3.19
C ALA A 36 -1.07 0.28 -1.69
N LEU A 37 -1.92 -0.41 -0.90
CA LEU A 37 -1.68 -0.63 0.53
C LEU A 37 -0.39 -1.43 0.78
N GLY A 38 -0.12 -2.45 -0.04
CA GLY A 38 1.13 -3.21 0.04
C GLY A 38 2.38 -2.35 -0.21
N VAL A 39 2.31 -1.45 -1.20
CA VAL A 39 3.39 -0.49 -1.48
C VAL A 39 3.58 0.46 -0.30
N LEU A 40 2.50 1.05 0.25
CA LEU A 40 2.58 1.92 1.43
C LEU A 40 3.18 1.20 2.63
N ALA A 41 2.79 -0.05 2.87
CA ALA A 41 3.34 -0.86 3.96
C ALA A 41 4.83 -1.12 3.74
N GLY A 42 5.25 -1.45 2.51
CA GLY A 42 6.67 -1.63 2.17
C GLY A 42 7.48 -0.36 2.44
N VAL A 43 6.99 0.80 2.00
CA VAL A 43 7.66 2.09 2.26
C VAL A 43 7.71 2.42 3.75
N LEU A 44 6.64 2.12 4.49
CA LEU A 44 6.64 2.36 5.93
C LEU A 44 7.67 1.48 6.65
N LEU A 45 7.75 0.20 6.27
CA LEU A 45 8.73 -0.73 6.82
C LEU A 45 10.16 -0.30 6.47
N ASP A 46 10.41 0.05 5.21
CA ASP A 46 11.69 0.60 4.74
C ASP A 46 12.14 1.77 5.62
N ARG A 47 11.23 2.72 5.90
CA ARG A 47 11.55 3.85 6.78
C ARG A 47 11.78 3.46 8.23
N LEU A 48 11.02 2.50 8.76
CA LEU A 48 11.24 2.03 10.13
C LEU A 48 12.59 1.31 10.26
N LEU A 49 13.01 0.57 9.24
CA LEU A 49 14.32 -0.08 9.20
C LEU A 49 15.45 0.95 9.02
N ASP A 50 15.29 1.94 8.13
CA ASP A 50 16.24 3.06 8.02
C ASP A 50 16.38 3.84 9.33
N PHE A 51 15.29 3.99 10.10
CA PHE A 51 15.34 4.61 11.43
C PHE A 51 16.08 3.74 12.46
N ASP A 52 15.94 2.42 12.38
CA ASP A 52 16.69 1.48 13.22
C ASP A 52 18.19 1.58 12.92
N ASP A 53 18.58 1.60 11.65
CA ASP A 53 19.97 1.81 11.24
C ASP A 53 20.52 3.18 11.72
N ALA A 54 19.71 4.24 11.72
CA ALA A 54 20.13 5.55 12.25
C ALA A 54 20.24 5.56 13.79
N LEU A 55 19.48 4.73 14.49
CA LEU A 55 19.57 4.54 15.95
C LEU A 55 20.74 3.61 16.32
N ASP A 56 21.04 2.60 15.50
CA ASP A 56 22.18 1.69 15.64
C ASP A 56 23.50 2.32 15.13
N ALA A 57 23.43 3.35 14.27
CA ALA A 57 24.57 4.22 13.95
C ALA A 57 24.98 5.13 15.13
N GLY A 58 24.15 5.21 16.18
CA GLY A 58 24.59 5.68 17.49
C GLY A 58 25.52 4.69 18.20
N GLY A 59 25.83 3.55 17.56
CA GLY A 59 26.62 2.43 18.02
C GLY A 59 28.09 2.39 17.54
N GLU A 60 28.57 3.39 16.78
CA GLU A 60 30.01 3.69 16.69
C GLU A 60 30.49 4.29 18.04
N TRP A 61 30.25 3.56 19.12
CA TRP A 61 30.95 3.75 20.37
C TRP A 61 32.34 3.16 20.17
N ASP A 62 33.19 3.98 19.58
CA ASP A 62 34.63 3.97 19.82
C ASP A 62 35.46 2.84 19.18
N GLU A 63 35.83 3.05 17.92
CA GLU A 63 37.03 2.42 17.33
C GLU A 63 38.32 3.22 17.65
N GLY A 64 38.30 4.16 18.61
CA GLY A 64 39.37 5.15 18.80
C GLY A 64 39.78 5.53 20.23
N GLY A 65 39.34 4.84 21.28
CA GLY A 65 39.35 5.38 22.64
C GLY A 65 39.42 4.29 23.68
N GLY A 66 40.43 3.44 23.52
CA GLY A 66 40.79 2.34 24.41
C GLY A 66 40.29 2.52 25.84
N VAL A 67 39.34 1.67 26.21
CA VAL A 67 39.02 1.38 27.61
C VAL A 67 40.28 0.89 28.31
N GLY A 68 41.04 1.85 28.87
CA GLY A 68 42.13 1.56 29.77
C GLY A 68 41.58 0.84 30.99
N THR A 69 41.86 -0.46 31.09
CA THR A 69 41.57 -1.20 32.31
C THR A 69 42.45 -0.64 33.42
N ARG A 70 41.84 0.12 34.35
CA ARG A 70 42.49 0.56 35.59
C ARG A 70 42.56 -0.61 36.58
N TRP A 71 43.42 -1.57 36.27
CA TRP A 71 43.88 -2.53 37.26
C TRP A 71 45.41 -2.62 37.15
N GLN A 72 46.06 -1.79 37.96
CA GLN A 72 47.32 -2.15 38.61
C GLN A 72 47.02 -3.04 39.81
#